data_AF-A0A3D0P1T6-F1
#
_entry.id   AF-A0A3D0P1T6-F1
#
_cell.length_a   1.000
_cell.length_b   1.000
_cell.length_c   1.000
_cell.angle_alpha   90.00
_cell.angle_beta   90.00
_cell.angle_gamma   90.00
#
_symmetry.space_group_name_H-M   'P 1'
#
loop_
_entity.id
_entity.type
_entity.pdbx_description
1 polymer ?
#
loop_
_entity_poly.entity_id
_entity_poly.type
_entity_poly.pdbx_seq_one_letter_code
_entity_poly.pdbx_strand_id
1 'polypeptide(L)'
;ELVLQQTIRDMRDRVPELNNSVAQVMATERLLQKNRENLEKQVVDLDSKIKASVKMGRDDIATAYIGQLQQAQVDLERTSAQLELAQSASANALKARDNYVLNMKKKTAEAMQLISAAKQAKLQEQLAQTMEGFNIGDDASTFNEMREKIERRVAAAEAKLQLGTSSVDSQMADIEREAMDIQLHDKLLAYKQEMGLLGAGSSNAAGKQIGAGSSAPPSEQEILEQVIETEANEAKS
;
A
#
# COMPACT_ATOMS: atom_id res chain seq x y z
N GLU A 1 -1.40 23.68 -21.65
CA GLU A 1 -1.58 22.22 -21.51
C GLU A 1 -0.27 21.45 -21.28
N LEU A 2 0.64 21.38 -22.26
CA LEU A 2 1.76 20.41 -22.29
C LEU A 2 2.62 20.39 -21.00
N VAL A 3 2.96 21.55 -20.43
CA VAL A 3 3.71 21.67 -19.17
C VAL A 3 2.99 21.00 -17.99
N LEU A 4 1.67 21.22 -17.82
CA LEU A 4 0.88 20.62 -16.73
C LEU A 4 0.85 19.09 -16.83
N GLN A 5 0.75 18.56 -18.05
CA GLN A 5 0.79 17.10 -18.29
C GLN A 5 2.17 16.51 -17.98
N GLN A 6 3.25 17.24 -18.29
CA GLN A 6 4.60 16.84 -17.91
C GLN A 6 4.77 16.86 -16.39
N THR A 7 4.35 17.92 -15.69
CA THR A 7 4.44 17.98 -14.22
C THR A 7 3.67 16.86 -13.51
N ILE A 8 2.48 16.47 -14.00
CA ILE A 8 1.76 15.30 -13.47
C ILE A 8 2.59 14.01 -13.64
N ARG A 9 3.20 13.82 -14.82
CA ARG A 9 4.09 12.68 -15.10
C ARG A 9 5.31 12.69 -14.17
N ASP A 10 6.03 13.80 -14.09
CA ASP A 10 7.21 13.97 -13.24
C ASP A 10 6.91 13.66 -11.76
N MET A 11 5.75 14.10 -11.26
CA MET A 11 5.34 13.81 -9.88
C MET A 11 4.98 12.33 -9.67
N ARG A 12 4.26 11.72 -10.63
CA ARG A 12 3.88 10.31 -10.56
C ARG A 12 5.10 9.40 -10.63
N ASP A 13 6.04 9.70 -11.52
CA ASP A 13 7.21 8.89 -11.77
C ASP A 13 8.25 9.01 -10.62
N ARG A 14 8.09 10.01 -9.73
CA ARG A 14 8.77 10.15 -8.44
C ARG A 14 8.20 9.28 -7.30
N VAL A 15 6.96 8.80 -7.40
CA VAL A 15 6.34 7.98 -6.35
C VAL A 15 7.08 6.64 -6.15
N PRO A 16 7.54 5.92 -7.19
CA PRO A 16 8.44 4.77 -7.05
C PRO A 16 9.74 5.08 -6.30
N GLU A 17 10.42 6.19 -6.61
CA GLU A 17 11.66 6.60 -5.93
C GLU A 17 11.45 6.83 -4.43
N LEU A 18 10.35 7.52 -4.10
CA LEU A 18 9.98 7.85 -2.73
C LEU A 18 9.55 6.60 -1.93
N ASN A 19 8.80 5.68 -2.55
CA ASN A 19 8.47 4.40 -1.94
C ASN A 19 9.72 3.53 -1.68
N ASN A 20 10.70 3.55 -2.59
CA ASN A 20 11.98 2.85 -2.40
C ASN A 20 12.77 3.44 -1.22
N SER A 21 12.90 4.77 -1.17
CA SER A 21 13.53 5.48 -0.04
C SER A 21 12.87 5.14 1.31
N VAL A 22 11.52 5.12 1.37
CA VAL A 22 10.78 4.71 2.57
C VAL A 22 11.06 3.25 2.92
N ALA A 23 11.03 2.34 1.94
CA ALA A 23 11.32 0.92 2.16
C ALA A 23 12.75 0.69 2.70
N GLN A 24 13.74 1.45 2.26
CA GLN A 24 15.11 1.39 2.78
C GLN A 24 15.21 1.81 4.26
N VAL A 25 14.48 2.87 4.65
CA VAL A 25 14.40 3.29 6.07
C VAL A 25 13.69 2.22 6.92
N MET A 26 12.54 1.70 6.46
CA MET A 26 11.79 0.63 7.13
C MET A 26 12.57 -0.71 7.20
N ALA A 27 13.45 -0.99 6.24
CA ALA A 27 14.34 -2.14 6.27
C ALA A 27 15.46 -1.97 7.32
N THR A 28 15.98 -0.75 7.45
CA THR A 28 16.98 -0.39 8.47
C THR A 28 16.39 -0.49 9.88
N GLU A 29 15.17 0.01 10.08
CA GLU A 29 14.38 -0.14 11.31
C GLU A 29 14.18 -1.62 11.68
N ARG A 30 13.68 -2.46 10.75
CA ARG A 30 13.49 -3.90 10.99
C ARG A 30 14.80 -4.65 11.28
N LEU A 31 15.90 -4.25 10.65
CA LEU A 31 17.22 -4.82 10.90
C LEU A 31 17.69 -4.51 12.33
N LEU A 32 17.54 -3.25 12.78
CA LEU A 32 17.85 -2.85 14.15
C LEU A 32 16.94 -3.55 15.17
N GLN A 33 15.65 -3.71 14.87
CA GLN A 33 14.72 -4.47 15.72
C GLN A 33 15.17 -5.94 15.86
N LYS A 34 15.49 -6.62 14.75
CA LYS A 34 15.97 -8.00 14.78
C LYS A 34 17.30 -8.13 15.55
N ASN A 35 18.19 -7.16 15.43
CA ASN A 35 19.44 -7.14 16.19
C ASN A 35 19.20 -6.98 17.70
N ARG A 36 18.28 -6.09 18.11
CA ARG A 36 17.85 -5.95 19.52
C ARG A 36 17.30 -7.28 20.05
N GLU A 37 16.39 -7.93 19.31
CA GLU A 37 15.78 -9.20 19.72
C GLU A 37 16.80 -10.36 19.82
N ASN A 38 17.84 -10.35 18.98
CA ASN A 38 18.95 -11.31 19.09
C ASN A 38 19.83 -11.04 20.32
N LEU A 39 20.12 -9.78 20.63
CA LEU A 39 20.87 -9.38 21.82
C LEU A 39 20.11 -9.68 23.12
N GLU A 40 18.78 -9.48 23.15
CA GLU A 40 17.94 -9.86 24.29
C GLU A 40 17.98 -11.37 24.57
N LYS A 41 17.87 -12.19 23.52
CA LYS A 41 18.05 -13.64 23.63
C LYS A 41 19.45 -13.98 24.14
N GLN A 42 20.49 -13.35 23.61
CA GLN A 42 21.88 -13.57 24.05
C GLN A 42 22.10 -13.22 25.52
N VAL A 43 21.49 -12.15 26.04
CA VAL A 43 21.56 -11.78 27.46
C VAL A 43 20.89 -12.84 28.36
N VAL A 44 19.72 -13.36 27.97
CA VAL A 44 19.02 -14.43 28.70
C VAL A 44 19.81 -15.75 28.66
N ASP A 45 20.41 -16.07 27.52
CA ASP A 45 21.29 -17.23 27.33
C ASP A 45 22.53 -17.16 28.22
N LEU A 46 23.16 -15.98 28.31
CA LEU A 46 24.35 -15.74 29.12
C LEU A 46 24.02 -15.77 30.62
N ASP A 47 22.94 -15.12 31.06
CA ASP A 47 22.45 -15.21 32.45
C ASP A 47 22.20 -16.67 32.86
N SER A 48 21.59 -17.47 31.98
CA SER A 48 21.38 -18.90 32.19
C SER A 48 22.69 -19.68 32.31
N LYS A 49 23.70 -19.37 31.47
CA LYS A 49 25.05 -19.98 31.50
C LYS A 49 25.85 -19.57 32.74
N ILE A 50 25.72 -18.33 33.21
CA ILE A 50 26.31 -17.85 34.47
C ILE A 50 25.70 -18.63 35.64
N LYS A 51 24.36 -18.69 35.73
CA LYS A 51 23.63 -19.44 36.77
C LYS A 51 23.99 -20.93 36.80
N ALA A 52 24.24 -21.54 35.64
CA ALA A 52 24.74 -22.92 35.55
C ALA A 52 26.21 -23.05 36.02
N SER A 53 27.08 -22.14 35.60
CA SER A 53 28.52 -22.17 35.94
C SER A 53 28.77 -21.99 37.44
N VAL A 54 28.06 -21.05 38.08
CA VAL A 54 28.11 -20.82 39.55
C VAL A 54 27.60 -22.05 40.31
N LYS A 55 26.51 -22.69 39.86
CA LYS A 55 26.02 -23.95 40.45
C LYS A 55 27.01 -25.12 40.33
N MET A 56 27.94 -25.06 39.37
CA MET A 56 29.01 -26.04 39.18
C MET A 56 30.34 -25.63 39.88
N GLY A 57 30.37 -24.51 40.61
CA GLY A 57 31.59 -24.01 41.26
C GLY A 57 32.68 -23.57 40.28
N ARG A 58 32.30 -23.17 39.06
CA ARG A 58 33.23 -22.73 37.99
C ARG A 58 33.19 -21.21 37.85
N ASP A 59 33.71 -20.54 38.88
CA ASP A 59 33.68 -19.09 39.00
C ASP A 59 34.55 -18.39 37.95
N ASP A 60 35.56 -19.08 37.43
CA ASP A 60 36.38 -18.68 36.28
C ASP A 60 35.53 -18.54 35.00
N ILE A 61 34.74 -19.57 34.68
CA ILE A 61 33.84 -19.60 33.53
C ILE A 61 32.67 -18.63 33.75
N ALA A 62 32.14 -18.55 34.97
CA ALA A 62 31.09 -17.59 35.32
C ALA A 62 31.56 -16.14 35.10
N THR A 63 32.77 -15.80 35.55
CA THR A 63 33.37 -14.47 35.35
C THR A 63 33.53 -14.13 33.85
N ALA A 64 33.96 -15.09 33.04
CA ALA A 64 34.05 -14.90 31.59
C ALA A 64 32.69 -14.61 30.92
N TYR A 65 31.63 -15.34 31.33
CA TYR A 65 30.28 -15.07 30.82
C TYR A 65 29.69 -13.75 31.35
N ILE A 66 30.01 -13.32 32.58
CA ILE A 66 29.60 -12.01 33.11
C ILE A 66 30.17 -10.87 32.25
N GLY A 67 31.43 -10.96 31.84
CA GLY A 67 32.03 -9.98 30.91
C GLY A 67 31.32 -9.94 29.54
N GLN A 68 30.95 -11.11 29.00
CA GLN A 68 30.16 -11.18 27.76
C GLN A 68 28.75 -10.61 27.92
N LEU A 69 28.10 -10.83 29.07
CA LEU A 69 26.77 -10.31 29.37
C LEU A 69 26.78 -8.78 29.50
N GLN A 70 27.79 -8.22 30.17
CA GLN A 70 27.94 -6.77 30.28
C GLN A 70 28.17 -6.11 28.90
N GLN A 71 28.98 -6.73 28.03
CA GLN A 71 29.15 -6.25 26.65
C GLN A 71 27.83 -6.32 25.86
N ALA A 72 27.12 -7.45 25.93
CA ALA A 72 25.83 -7.62 25.25
C ALA A 72 24.76 -6.62 25.74
N GLN A 73 24.78 -6.23 27.02
CA GLN A 73 23.92 -5.18 27.57
C GLN A 73 24.24 -3.79 27.00
N VAL A 74 25.52 -3.42 26.89
CA VAL A 74 25.94 -2.13 26.28
C VAL A 74 25.57 -2.08 24.80
N ASP A 75 25.77 -3.18 24.06
CA ASP A 75 25.36 -3.27 22.65
C ASP A 75 23.83 -3.27 22.50
N LEU A 76 23.08 -3.83 23.45
CA LEU A 76 21.61 -3.79 23.49
C LEU A 76 21.08 -2.36 23.72
N GLU A 77 21.64 -1.63 24.69
CA GLU A 77 21.28 -0.24 24.97
C GLU A 77 21.55 0.65 23.74
N ARG A 78 22.75 0.51 23.16
CA ARG A 78 23.16 1.23 21.93
C ARG A 78 22.25 0.90 20.74
N THR A 79 21.89 -0.36 20.55
CA THR A 79 20.99 -0.79 19.47
C THR A 79 19.57 -0.29 19.69
N SER A 80 19.11 -0.20 20.94
CA SER A 80 17.78 0.30 21.30
C SER A 80 17.64 1.80 21.04
N ALA A 81 18.65 2.61 21.39
CA ALA A 81 18.69 4.04 21.06
C ALA A 81 18.74 4.29 19.54
N GLN A 82 19.43 3.43 18.78
CA GLN A 82 19.43 3.48 17.31
C GLN A 82 18.07 3.08 16.72
N LEU A 83 17.38 2.10 17.32
CA LEU A 83 16.05 1.66 16.92
C LEU A 83 15.00 2.76 17.13
N GLU A 84 15.01 3.46 18.27
CA GLU A 84 14.10 4.59 18.54
C GLU A 84 14.28 5.71 17.50
N LEU A 85 15.53 6.06 17.18
CA LEU A 85 15.83 7.01 16.12
C LEU A 85 15.33 6.52 14.75
N ALA A 86 15.54 5.24 14.42
CA ALA A 86 15.09 4.65 13.17
C ALA A 86 13.55 4.57 13.05
N GLN A 87 12.84 4.27 14.14
CA GLN A 87 11.38 4.32 14.22
C GLN A 87 10.87 5.74 13.98
N SER A 88 11.48 6.75 14.59
CA SER A 88 11.12 8.16 14.35
C SER A 88 11.34 8.57 12.89
N ALA A 89 12.44 8.15 12.27
CA ALA A 89 12.77 8.40 10.88
C ALA A 89 11.79 7.69 9.93
N SER A 90 11.46 6.43 10.21
CA SER A 90 10.50 5.59 9.47
C SER A 90 9.10 6.20 9.48
N ALA A 91 8.59 6.55 10.66
CA ALA A 91 7.29 7.22 10.81
C ALA A 91 7.23 8.58 10.10
N ASN A 92 8.34 9.34 10.09
CA ASN A 92 8.42 10.60 9.38
C ASN A 92 8.55 10.42 7.85
N ALA A 93 9.24 9.38 7.38
CA ALA A 93 9.35 9.05 5.96
C ALA A 93 7.99 8.61 5.38
N LEU A 94 7.24 7.78 6.12
CA LEU A 94 5.85 7.42 5.79
C LEU A 94 4.96 8.66 5.68
N LYS A 95 4.94 9.52 6.72
CA LYS A 95 4.19 10.79 6.71
C LYS A 95 4.58 11.69 5.53
N ALA A 96 5.87 11.80 5.20
CA ALA A 96 6.35 12.59 4.08
C ALA A 96 5.84 12.04 2.73
N ARG A 97 5.88 10.71 2.56
CA ARG A 97 5.35 10.00 1.38
C ARG A 97 3.84 10.17 1.23
N ASP A 98 3.08 10.06 2.31
CA ASP A 98 1.62 10.21 2.26
C ASP A 98 1.21 11.66 1.97
N ASN A 99 1.92 12.64 2.55
CA ASN A 99 1.75 14.05 2.19
C ASN A 99 2.14 14.31 0.72
N TYR A 100 3.19 13.67 0.20
CA TYR A 100 3.56 13.81 -1.22
C TYR A 100 2.47 13.27 -2.14
N VAL A 101 1.96 12.06 -1.88
CA VAL A 101 0.87 11.45 -2.67
C VAL A 101 -0.42 12.27 -2.58
N LEU A 102 -0.77 12.81 -1.41
CA LEU A 102 -1.94 13.67 -1.24
C LEU A 102 -1.80 14.99 -2.03
N ASN A 103 -0.64 15.63 -1.98
CA ASN A 103 -0.38 16.86 -2.75
C ASN A 103 -0.33 16.58 -4.26
N MET A 104 0.21 15.43 -4.69
CA MET A 104 0.14 14.98 -6.08
C MET A 104 -1.30 14.80 -6.54
N LYS A 105 -2.15 14.11 -5.76
CA LYS A 105 -3.59 13.94 -6.10
C LYS A 105 -4.28 15.30 -6.28
N LYS A 106 -4.10 16.24 -5.34
CA LYS A 106 -4.65 17.61 -5.43
C LYS A 106 -4.18 18.35 -6.68
N LYS A 107 -2.86 18.40 -6.91
CA LYS A 107 -2.28 19.09 -8.09
C LYS A 107 -2.66 18.43 -9.41
N THR A 108 -2.86 17.12 -9.43
CA THR A 108 -3.38 16.40 -10.61
C THR A 108 -4.83 16.79 -10.90
N ALA A 109 -5.70 16.88 -9.89
CA ALA A 109 -7.09 17.33 -10.07
C ALA A 109 -7.18 18.79 -10.56
N GLU A 110 -6.44 19.70 -9.92
CA GLU A 110 -6.32 21.11 -10.36
C GLU A 110 -5.86 21.20 -11.83
N ALA A 111 -4.80 20.47 -12.19
CA ALA A 111 -4.25 20.46 -13.54
C ALA A 111 -5.21 19.83 -14.56
N MET A 112 -5.97 18.80 -14.19
CA MET A 112 -7.02 18.22 -15.06
C MET A 112 -8.15 19.23 -15.34
N GLN A 113 -8.61 19.97 -14.32
CA GLN A 113 -9.61 21.03 -14.50
C GLN A 113 -9.11 22.17 -15.40
N LEU A 114 -7.84 22.59 -15.23
CA LEU A 114 -7.22 23.58 -16.11
C LEU A 114 -7.05 23.07 -17.55
N ILE A 115 -6.79 21.76 -17.74
CA ILE A 115 -6.70 21.13 -19.07
C ILE A 115 -8.08 21.04 -19.74
N SER A 116 -9.16 20.71 -19.02
CA SER A 116 -10.50 20.69 -19.61
C SER A 116 -10.98 22.10 -19.99
N ALA A 117 -10.78 23.09 -19.12
CA ALA A 117 -11.08 24.49 -19.42
C ALA A 117 -10.28 25.02 -20.63
N ALA A 118 -8.98 24.72 -20.72
CA ALA A 118 -8.15 25.11 -21.87
C ALA A 118 -8.62 24.47 -23.18
N LYS A 119 -9.09 23.20 -23.15
CA LYS A 119 -9.67 22.54 -24.32
C LYS A 119 -11.00 23.17 -24.74
N GLN A 120 -11.87 23.52 -23.79
CA GLN A 120 -13.15 24.16 -24.08
C GLN A 120 -12.94 25.56 -24.69
N ALA A 121 -12.04 26.36 -24.13
CA ALA A 121 -11.65 27.67 -24.69
C ALA A 121 -11.06 27.53 -26.11
N LYS A 122 -10.18 26.54 -26.34
CA LYS A 122 -9.60 26.28 -27.67
C LYS A 122 -10.64 25.82 -28.70
N LEU A 123 -11.65 25.05 -28.29
CA LEU A 123 -12.77 24.68 -29.17
C LEU A 123 -13.63 25.90 -29.54
N GLN A 124 -13.84 26.83 -28.60
CA GLN A 124 -14.54 28.09 -28.86
C GLN A 124 -13.72 29.02 -29.79
N GLU A 125 -12.40 29.10 -29.59
CA GLU A 125 -11.48 29.85 -30.45
C GLU A 125 -11.50 29.30 -31.89
N GLN A 126 -11.37 27.97 -32.05
CA GLN A 126 -11.42 27.33 -33.36
C GLN A 126 -12.79 27.50 -34.04
N LEU A 127 -13.89 27.44 -33.28
CA LEU A 127 -15.22 27.72 -33.81
C LEU A 127 -15.30 29.18 -34.32
N ALA A 128 -14.89 30.15 -33.51
CA ALA A 128 -14.89 31.57 -33.89
C ALA A 128 -14.04 31.83 -35.14
N GLN A 129 -12.83 31.28 -35.21
CA GLN A 129 -11.94 31.39 -36.38
C GLN A 129 -12.56 30.79 -37.65
N THR A 130 -13.29 29.66 -37.55
CA THR A 130 -14.03 29.13 -38.71
C THR A 130 -15.18 30.04 -39.11
N MET A 131 -15.94 30.60 -38.16
CA MET A 131 -17.07 31.50 -38.46
C MET A 131 -16.59 32.81 -39.11
N GLU A 132 -15.45 33.36 -38.69
CA GLU A 132 -14.84 34.53 -39.32
C GLU A 132 -14.37 34.22 -40.75
N GLY A 133 -13.73 33.06 -40.97
CA GLY A 133 -13.29 32.62 -42.30
C GLY A 133 -14.42 32.26 -43.29
N PHE A 134 -15.63 31.93 -42.81
CA PHE A 134 -16.78 31.61 -43.67
C PHE A 134 -17.67 32.82 -44.01
N ASN A 135 -17.38 34.01 -43.50
CA ASN A 135 -18.26 35.19 -43.57
C ASN A 135 -18.29 35.91 -44.94
N ILE A 136 -18.12 35.16 -46.04
CA ILE A 136 -18.00 35.62 -47.43
C ILE A 136 -19.00 34.91 -48.38
N GLY A 137 -19.72 33.88 -47.94
CA GLY A 137 -20.67 33.10 -48.76
C GLY A 137 -22.10 33.04 -48.20
N ASP A 138 -23.09 33.19 -49.07
CA ASP A 138 -24.54 33.22 -48.75
C ASP A 138 -25.15 31.81 -48.63
N ASP A 139 -24.67 31.01 -47.66
CA ASP A 139 -25.03 29.59 -47.50
C ASP A 139 -25.49 29.25 -46.06
N ALA A 140 -26.47 30.00 -45.56
CA ALA A 140 -26.97 29.92 -44.19
C ALA A 140 -27.59 28.57 -43.78
N SER A 141 -28.02 27.73 -44.74
CA SER A 141 -28.67 26.44 -44.47
C SER A 141 -27.67 25.40 -43.92
N THR A 142 -26.58 25.16 -44.66
CA THR A 142 -25.45 24.31 -44.25
C THR A 142 -24.80 24.73 -42.95
N PHE A 143 -24.89 26.03 -42.62
CA PHE A 143 -24.35 26.61 -41.40
C PHE A 143 -25.03 26.08 -40.13
N ASN A 144 -26.35 25.89 -40.16
CA ASN A 144 -27.08 25.34 -39.01
C ASN A 144 -26.84 23.83 -38.83
N GLU A 145 -26.73 23.04 -39.91
CA GLU A 145 -26.34 21.63 -39.80
C GLU A 145 -24.94 21.45 -39.20
N MET A 146 -23.97 22.29 -39.59
CA MET A 146 -22.63 22.25 -39.02
C MET A 146 -22.60 22.72 -37.56
N ARG A 147 -23.33 23.78 -37.21
CA ARG A 147 -23.54 24.17 -35.80
C ARG A 147 -24.05 22.99 -34.98
N GLU A 148 -25.14 22.36 -35.42
CA GLU A 148 -25.75 21.26 -34.66
C GLU A 148 -24.82 20.03 -34.57
N LYS A 149 -24.08 19.70 -35.63
CA LYS A 149 -23.04 18.66 -35.59
C LYS A 149 -21.92 18.97 -34.60
N ILE A 150 -21.46 20.23 -34.53
CA ILE A 150 -20.41 20.66 -33.60
C ILE A 150 -20.94 20.65 -32.17
N GLU A 151 -22.13 21.21 -31.91
CA GLU A 151 -22.78 21.22 -30.60
C GLU A 151 -23.03 19.79 -30.08
N ARG A 152 -23.59 18.89 -30.90
CA ARG A 152 -23.72 17.46 -30.55
C ARG A 152 -22.37 16.81 -30.23
N ARG A 153 -21.29 17.19 -30.94
CA ARG A 153 -19.94 16.61 -30.75
C ARG A 153 -19.23 17.16 -29.51
N VAL A 154 -19.45 18.43 -29.17
CA VAL A 154 -18.99 19.05 -27.91
C VAL A 154 -19.76 18.45 -26.75
N ALA A 155 -21.10 18.44 -26.79
CA ALA A 155 -21.93 17.86 -25.74
C ALA A 155 -21.63 16.36 -25.51
N ALA A 156 -21.39 15.57 -26.57
CA ALA A 156 -20.99 14.17 -26.43
C ALA A 156 -19.57 13.98 -25.86
N ALA A 157 -18.66 14.95 -26.05
CA ALA A 157 -17.34 14.94 -25.43
C ALA A 157 -17.39 15.38 -23.96
N GLU A 158 -18.21 16.39 -23.64
CA GLU A 158 -18.42 16.94 -22.30
C GLU A 158 -19.18 15.95 -21.41
N ALA A 159 -20.21 15.28 -21.93
CA ALA A 159 -20.89 14.18 -21.26
C ALA A 159 -19.96 12.98 -21.03
N LYS A 160 -19.06 12.65 -21.98
CA LYS A 160 -18.02 11.63 -21.76
C LYS A 160 -16.98 12.05 -20.72
N LEU A 161 -16.66 13.33 -20.62
CA LEU A 161 -15.77 13.85 -19.58
C LEU A 161 -16.44 13.75 -18.21
N GLN A 162 -17.70 14.18 -18.09
CA GLN A 162 -18.49 14.05 -16.86
C GLN A 162 -18.66 12.59 -16.43
N LEU A 163 -19.03 11.67 -17.35
CA LEU A 163 -19.09 10.24 -17.04
C LEU A 163 -17.72 9.67 -16.63
N GLY A 164 -16.63 10.18 -17.21
CA GLY A 164 -15.27 9.82 -16.83
C GLY A 164 -14.87 10.28 -15.43
N THR A 165 -15.22 11.52 -15.04
CA THR A 165 -14.98 12.01 -13.67
C THR A 165 -15.91 11.32 -12.67
N SER A 166 -17.21 11.27 -12.97
CA SER A 166 -18.20 10.58 -12.13
C SER A 166 -17.92 9.09 -11.95
N SER A 167 -17.25 8.42 -12.90
CA SER A 167 -16.78 7.04 -12.73
C SER A 167 -15.63 6.92 -11.73
N VAL A 168 -14.75 7.92 -11.62
CA VAL A 168 -13.65 7.92 -10.66
C VAL A 168 -14.16 8.37 -9.29
N ASP A 169 -15.03 9.39 -9.24
CA ASP A 169 -15.69 9.83 -8.01
C ASP A 169 -16.63 8.74 -7.46
N SER A 170 -17.35 7.98 -8.31
CA SER A 170 -18.15 6.84 -7.86
C SER A 170 -17.28 5.70 -7.35
N GLN A 171 -16.21 5.32 -8.06
CA GLN A 171 -15.25 4.33 -7.58
C GLN A 171 -14.62 4.75 -6.25
N MET A 172 -14.34 6.04 -6.05
CA MET A 172 -13.78 6.54 -4.80
C MET A 172 -14.82 6.55 -3.66
N ALA A 173 -16.09 6.86 -3.95
CA ALA A 173 -17.20 6.74 -3.00
C ALA A 173 -17.55 5.28 -2.65
N ASP A 174 -17.45 4.36 -3.62
CA ASP A 174 -17.63 2.92 -3.42
C ASP A 174 -16.48 2.36 -2.56
N ILE A 175 -15.23 2.80 -2.78
CA ILE A 175 -14.08 2.46 -1.93
C ILE A 175 -14.21 3.06 -0.52
N GLU A 176 -14.67 4.30 -0.37
CA GLU A 176 -14.94 4.89 0.96
C GLU A 176 -16.07 4.15 1.69
N ARG A 177 -17.08 3.68 0.96
CA ARG A 177 -18.16 2.84 1.50
C ARG A 177 -17.65 1.46 1.92
N GLU A 178 -16.89 0.78 1.08
CA GLU A 178 -16.31 -0.53 1.39
C GLU A 178 -15.35 -0.44 2.58
N ALA A 179 -14.54 0.63 2.67
CA ALA A 179 -13.69 0.91 3.82
C ALA A 179 -14.50 1.18 5.11
N MET A 180 -15.66 1.84 5.02
CA MET A 180 -16.58 1.98 6.16
C MET A 180 -17.23 0.64 6.54
N ASP A 181 -17.69 -0.16 5.58
CA ASP A 181 -18.30 -1.46 5.84
C ASP A 181 -17.28 -2.45 6.47
N ILE A 182 -16.00 -2.40 6.07
CA ILE A 182 -14.89 -3.10 6.75
C ILE A 182 -14.72 -2.60 8.20
N GLN A 183 -14.65 -1.28 8.43
CA GLN A 183 -14.55 -0.73 9.80
C GLN A 183 -15.77 -1.06 10.68
N LEU A 184 -16.96 -1.19 10.10
CA LEU A 184 -18.16 -1.68 10.80
C LEU A 184 -18.02 -3.18 11.12
N HIS A 185 -17.47 -3.98 10.19
CA HIS A 185 -17.25 -5.40 10.42
C HIS A 185 -16.22 -5.65 11.52
N ASP A 186 -15.09 -4.93 11.52
CA ASP A 186 -14.06 -5.00 12.57
C ASP A 186 -14.63 -4.61 13.95
N LYS A 187 -15.42 -3.53 14.01
CA LYS A 187 -16.11 -3.13 15.25
C LYS A 187 -17.11 -4.18 15.74
N LEU A 188 -17.85 -4.82 14.83
CA LEU A 188 -18.78 -5.91 15.15
C LEU A 188 -18.03 -7.15 15.64
N LEU A 189 -16.87 -7.45 15.07
CA LEU A 189 -15.99 -8.55 15.47
C LEU A 189 -15.38 -8.28 16.86
N ALA A 190 -14.90 -7.07 17.12
CA ALA A 190 -14.46 -6.63 18.45
C ALA A 190 -15.59 -6.73 19.48
N TYR A 191 -16.81 -6.25 19.16
CA TYR A 191 -17.96 -6.35 20.07
C TYR A 191 -18.38 -7.81 20.34
N LYS A 192 -18.18 -8.73 19.38
CA LYS A 192 -18.35 -10.18 19.58
C LYS A 192 -17.25 -10.81 20.45
N GLN A 193 -16.03 -10.27 20.42
CA GLN A 193 -14.96 -10.66 21.34
C GLN A 193 -15.26 -10.16 22.76
N GLU A 194 -15.66 -8.89 22.92
CA GLU A 194 -16.06 -8.30 24.21
C GLU A 194 -17.27 -9.01 24.84
N MET A 195 -18.25 -9.45 24.02
CA MET A 195 -19.39 -10.25 24.47
C MET A 195 -19.11 -11.77 24.53
N GLY A 196 -17.88 -12.23 24.31
CA GLY A 196 -17.47 -13.63 24.50
C GLY A 196 -18.13 -14.66 23.55
N LEU A 197 -18.65 -14.21 22.41
CA LEU A 197 -19.48 -15.04 21.50
C LEU A 197 -18.69 -15.76 20.38
N LEU A 198 -17.37 -15.62 20.37
CA LEU A 198 -16.47 -16.48 19.58
C LEU A 198 -16.13 -17.73 20.40
N GLY A 199 -16.97 -18.76 20.25
CA GLY A 199 -16.92 -19.96 21.08
C GLY A 199 -15.65 -20.82 20.89
N ALA A 200 -15.18 -21.42 21.98
CA ALA A 200 -14.25 -22.53 21.92
C ALA A 200 -14.87 -23.71 21.14
N GLY A 201 -14.11 -24.30 20.21
CA GLY A 201 -14.65 -25.22 19.22
C GLY A 201 -15.00 -26.62 19.74
N SER A 202 -15.80 -27.34 18.96
CA SER A 202 -16.00 -28.79 19.10
C SER A 202 -16.18 -29.46 17.74
N SER A 203 -15.73 -30.70 17.66
CA SER A 203 -15.23 -31.41 16.50
C SER A 203 -16.24 -32.28 15.73
N ASN A 204 -15.86 -32.59 14.48
CA ASN A 204 -15.85 -33.95 13.86
C ASN A 204 -16.94 -34.37 12.83
N ALA A 205 -16.57 -35.43 12.06
CA ALA A 205 -17.42 -36.42 11.35
C ALA A 205 -17.98 -36.16 9.92
N ALA A 206 -17.05 -36.12 8.95
CA ALA A 206 -17.01 -36.87 7.67
C ALA A 206 -18.27 -37.56 7.02
N GLY A 207 -18.34 -37.50 5.67
CA GLY A 207 -18.26 -38.73 4.85
C GLY A 207 -19.21 -38.98 3.66
N LYS A 208 -18.76 -38.70 2.41
CA LYS A 208 -18.85 -39.54 1.15
C LYS A 208 -18.36 -38.71 -0.08
N GLN A 209 -17.45 -39.18 -0.96
CA GLN A 209 -17.55 -40.21 -2.04
C GLN A 209 -18.57 -39.81 -3.16
N ILE A 210 -18.30 -39.84 -4.49
CA ILE A 210 -17.30 -40.47 -5.41
C ILE A 210 -17.00 -39.46 -6.57
N GLY A 211 -15.91 -39.41 -7.36
CA GLY A 211 -14.72 -40.27 -7.57
C GLY A 211 -13.71 -39.73 -8.62
N ALA A 212 -13.44 -40.46 -9.71
CA ALA A 212 -12.35 -40.21 -10.70
C ALA A 212 -12.86 -39.90 -12.14
N GLY A 213 -12.08 -39.36 -13.10
CA GLY A 213 -10.68 -38.86 -13.07
C GLY A 213 -10.09 -38.59 -14.50
N SER A 214 -8.87 -38.05 -14.57
CA SER A 214 -8.09 -37.62 -15.77
C SER A 214 -8.61 -36.39 -16.56
N SER A 215 -7.76 -35.49 -17.10
CA SER A 215 -6.29 -35.34 -16.97
C SER A 215 -5.77 -33.97 -17.45
N ALA A 216 -4.97 -33.27 -16.63
CA ALA A 216 -4.08 -32.16 -17.01
C ALA A 216 -2.97 -32.00 -15.92
N PRO A 217 -1.77 -31.47 -16.23
CA PRO A 217 -0.67 -31.33 -15.27
C PRO A 217 -0.81 -30.10 -14.33
N PRO A 218 -0.11 -30.09 -13.18
CA PRO A 218 -0.28 -29.06 -12.15
C PRO A 218 0.37 -27.72 -12.50
N SER A 219 -0.27 -26.64 -12.03
CA SER A 219 0.29 -25.29 -11.97
C SER A 219 1.11 -25.09 -10.68
N GLU A 220 2.12 -24.22 -10.73
CA GLU A 220 3.22 -24.09 -9.74
C GLU A 220 2.82 -23.77 -8.27
N GLN A 221 1.53 -23.54 -7.99
CA GLN A 221 1.02 -23.25 -6.64
C GLN A 221 1.04 -24.46 -5.71
N GLU A 222 0.74 -25.68 -6.19
CA GLU A 222 0.80 -26.90 -5.36
C GLU A 222 2.23 -27.22 -4.87
N ILE A 223 3.25 -26.77 -5.61
CA ILE A 223 4.67 -26.93 -5.24
C ILE A 223 5.01 -26.07 -4.02
N LEU A 224 4.37 -24.91 -3.88
CA LEU A 224 4.59 -23.99 -2.75
C LEU A 224 3.90 -24.49 -1.46
N GLU A 225 2.69 -25.07 -1.56
CA GLU A 225 2.00 -25.62 -0.38
C GLU A 225 2.67 -26.89 0.18
N GLN A 226 3.20 -27.79 -0.66
CA GLN A 226 3.91 -28.99 -0.17
C GLN A 226 5.19 -28.66 0.62
N VAL A 227 5.89 -27.57 0.30
CA VAL A 227 7.05 -27.11 1.09
C VAL A 227 6.60 -26.63 2.48
N ILE A 228 5.49 -25.89 2.55
CA ILE A 228 4.95 -25.33 3.80
C ILE A 228 4.39 -26.41 4.73
N GLU A 229 3.68 -27.42 4.20
CA GLU A 229 3.21 -28.55 5.02
C GLU A 229 4.35 -29.42 5.58
N THR A 230 5.50 -29.47 4.90
CA THR A 230 6.66 -30.24 5.36
C THR A 230 7.32 -29.59 6.58
N GLU A 231 7.58 -28.28 6.55
CA GLU A 231 8.16 -27.57 7.70
C GLU A 231 7.21 -27.51 8.92
N ALA A 232 5.89 -27.50 8.68
CA ALA A 232 4.90 -27.45 9.75
C ALA A 232 4.84 -28.72 10.62
N ASN A 233 5.28 -29.87 10.10
CA ASN A 233 5.12 -31.17 10.78
C ASN A 233 6.36 -31.63 11.57
N GLU A 234 7.56 -31.10 11.31
CA GLU A 234 8.72 -31.31 12.19
C GLU A 234 8.63 -30.50 13.50
N ALA A 235 7.87 -29.39 13.50
CA ALA A 235 7.76 -28.47 14.64
C ALA A 235 6.86 -28.97 15.81
N LYS A 236 6.56 -30.27 15.90
CA LYS A 236 5.67 -30.81 16.94
C LYS A 236 5.98 -32.23 17.45
N SER A 237 7.24 -32.64 17.38
CA SER A 237 7.82 -33.71 18.21
C SER A 237 8.76 -33.12 19.27
#